data_AF-A3LUG2-F1
#
_entry.id   AF-A3LUG2-F1
#
_cell.length_a   1.000
_cell.length_b   1.000
_cell.length_c   1.000
_cell.angle_alpha   90.00
_cell.angle_beta   90.00
_cell.angle_gamma   90.00
#
_symmetry.space_group_name_H-M   'P 1'
#
loop_
_entity.id
_entity.type
_entity.pdbx_description
1 polymer ?
#
loop_
_entity_poly.entity_id
_entity_poly.type
_entity_poly.pdbx_seq_one_letter_code
_entity_poly.pdbx_strand_id
1 'polypeptide(L)'
;MSATKQLFYKITQTRSTIGMPPITRKNIEALGLKKRNQIVYQSVSPSTAHRLARVKELVKVELVNENKTVQQLSAERKFQPGFNLVKGEMFAKKYE
;
A
#
# COMPACT_ATOMS: atom_id res chain seq x y z
N MET A 1 15.24 -13.34 26.01
CA MET A 1 15.80 -12.58 24.88
C MET A 1 14.69 -11.72 24.30
N SER A 2 14.88 -10.39 24.25
CA SER A 2 13.87 -9.48 23.70
C SER A 2 13.79 -9.70 22.19
N ALA A 3 12.60 -10.02 21.67
CA ALA A 3 12.41 -10.21 20.23
C ALA A 3 12.70 -8.88 19.52
N THR A 4 13.67 -8.88 18.60
CA THR A 4 13.98 -7.70 17.79
C THR A 4 12.76 -7.33 16.97
N LYS A 5 12.12 -6.20 17.30
CA LYS A 5 10.93 -5.72 16.60
C LYS A 5 11.29 -5.40 15.15
N GLN A 6 10.73 -6.15 14.22
CA GLN A 6 11.00 -5.95 12.81
C GLN A 6 10.22 -4.73 12.31
N LEU A 7 10.94 -3.69 11.89
CA LEU A 7 10.38 -2.45 11.39
C LEU A 7 10.17 -2.53 9.87
N PHE A 8 9.18 -1.78 9.38
CA PHE A 8 8.87 -1.68 7.96
C PHE A 8 8.81 -0.22 7.51
N TYR A 9 9.24 0.02 6.27
CA TYR A 9 8.97 1.27 5.56
C TYR A 9 7.62 1.16 4.86
N LYS A 10 6.70 2.04 5.23
CA LYS A 10 5.49 2.33 4.45
C LYS A 10 5.85 3.38 3.41
N ILE A 11 5.97 2.94 2.17
CA ILE A 11 6.43 3.77 1.07
C ILE A 11 5.21 4.13 0.22
N THR A 12 4.99 5.42 0.00
CA THR A 12 3.91 5.93 -0.86
C THR A 12 4.51 6.75 -1.99
N GLN A 13 4.20 6.41 -3.23
CA GLN A 13 4.65 7.21 -4.38
C GLN A 13 3.80 8.48 -4.51
N THR A 14 4.35 9.65 -4.19
CA THR A 14 3.61 10.93 -4.25
C THR A 14 3.74 11.59 -5.62
N ARG A 15 4.86 11.40 -6.32
CA ARG A 15 5.12 12.00 -7.65
C ARG A 15 5.27 10.93 -8.74
N SER A 16 4.92 11.31 -9.96
CA SER A 16 5.01 10.42 -11.13
C SER A 16 6.47 10.23 -11.58
N THR A 17 6.75 9.11 -12.24
CA THR A 17 8.05 8.80 -12.89
C THR A 17 8.13 9.28 -14.35
N ILE A 18 7.09 9.97 -14.85
CA ILE A 18 7.09 10.58 -16.18
C ILE A 18 8.20 11.64 -16.24
N GLY A 19 8.99 11.63 -17.30
CA GLY A 19 10.12 12.56 -17.47
C GLY A 19 11.33 12.29 -16.57
N MET A 20 11.30 11.26 -15.73
CA MET A 20 12.45 10.91 -14.88
C MET A 20 13.48 10.06 -15.64
N PRO A 21 14.78 10.15 -15.27
CA PRO A 21 15.82 9.30 -15.83
C PRO A 21 15.51 7.80 -15.70
N PRO A 22 15.98 6.95 -16.64
CA PRO A 22 15.71 5.51 -16.62
C PRO A 22 16.15 4.82 -15.32
N ILE A 23 17.24 5.25 -14.70
CA ILE A 23 17.73 4.68 -13.44
C ILE A 23 16.76 4.93 -12.27
N THR A 24 16.17 6.12 -12.21
CA THR A 24 15.18 6.49 -11.19
C THR A 24 13.91 5.66 -11.36
N ARG A 25 13.47 5.47 -12.62
CA ARG A 25 12.34 4.60 -12.94
C ARG A 25 12.58 3.15 -12.50
N LYS A 26 13.75 2.59 -12.82
CA LYS A 26 14.15 1.24 -12.39
C LYS A 26 14.18 1.10 -10.87
N ASN A 27 14.65 2.12 -10.14
CA ASN A 27 14.63 2.10 -8.67
C ASN A 27 13.21 2.07 -8.10
N ILE A 28 12.29 2.86 -8.66
CA ILE A 28 10.86 2.86 -8.27
C ILE A 28 10.20 1.51 -8.57
N GLU A 29 10.47 0.93 -9.74
CA GLU A 29 9.97 -0.40 -10.12
C GLU A 29 10.52 -1.50 -9.20
N ALA A 30 11.81 -1.45 -8.86
CA ALA A 30 12.45 -2.36 -7.91
C ALA A 30 11.91 -2.21 -6.48
N LEU A 31 11.31 -1.06 -6.15
CA LEU A 31 10.58 -0.87 -4.90
C LEU A 31 9.14 -1.42 -4.94
N GLY A 32 8.67 -1.91 -6.11
CA GLY A 32 7.33 -2.45 -6.29
C GLY A 32 6.25 -1.40 -6.53
N LEU A 33 6.65 -0.14 -6.73
CA LEU A 33 5.74 0.98 -6.99
C LEU A 33 5.52 1.10 -8.50
N LYS A 34 4.27 0.88 -8.94
CA LYS A 34 3.89 0.91 -10.36
C LYS A 34 3.01 2.12 -10.70
N LYS A 35 2.20 2.57 -9.74
CA LYS A 35 1.23 3.66 -9.94
C LYS A 35 1.37 4.72 -8.85
N ARG A 36 1.08 5.98 -9.20
CA ARG A 36 1.03 7.09 -8.23
C ARG A 36 0.01 6.79 -7.11
N ASN A 37 0.32 7.22 -5.90
CA ASN A 37 -0.42 6.99 -4.66
C ASN A 37 -0.52 5.51 -4.23
N GLN A 38 0.22 4.61 -4.89
CA GLN A 38 0.34 3.24 -4.42
C GLN A 38 1.16 3.21 -3.13
N ILE A 39 0.72 2.38 -2.18
CA ILE A 39 1.40 2.14 -0.91
C ILE A 39 2.02 0.74 -0.98
N VAL A 40 3.30 0.63 -0.67
CA VAL A 40 4.04 -0.63 -0.56
C VAL A 40 4.78 -0.66 0.77
N TYR A 41 4.76 -1.81 1.43
CA TYR A 41 5.52 -2.05 2.65
C TYR A 41 6.77 -2.87 2.32
N GLN A 42 7.94 -2.43 2.80
CA GLN A 42 9.18 -3.20 2.72
C GLN A 42 9.84 -3.29 4.09
N SER A 43 10.53 -4.39 4.37
CA SER A 43 11.34 -4.51 5.58
C SER A 43 12.45 -3.47 5.60
N VAL A 44 12.76 -2.97 6.79
CA VAL A 44 13.89 -2.08 6.99
C VAL A 44 15.18 -2.85 6.77
N SER A 45 15.93 -2.44 5.75
CA SER A 45 17.27 -2.95 5.45
C SER A 45 18.12 -1.84 4.82
N PRO A 46 19.47 -1.93 4.91
CA PRO A 46 20.34 -0.95 4.28
C PRO A 46 20.15 -0.83 2.75
N SER A 47 19.85 -1.94 2.08
CA SER A 47 19.61 -1.97 0.63
C SER A 47 18.29 -1.27 0.25
N THR A 48 17.24 -1.43 1.05
CA THR A 48 15.98 -0.68 0.86
C THR A 48 16.19 0.80 1.15
N ALA A 49 16.93 1.15 2.21
CA ALA A 49 17.24 2.54 2.54
C ALA A 49 18.03 3.25 1.43
N HIS A 50 19.04 2.57 0.84
CA HIS A 50 19.81 3.11 -0.28
C HIS A 50 18.91 3.41 -1.49
N ARG A 51 18.03 2.47 -1.86
CA ARG A 51 17.08 2.65 -2.97
C ARG A 51 16.14 3.83 -2.70
N LEU A 52 15.63 3.95 -1.47
CA LEU A 52 14.78 5.06 -1.06
C LEU A 52 15.50 6.41 -1.14
N ALA A 53 16.77 6.48 -0.71
CA ALA A 53 17.57 7.70 -0.78
C ALA A 53 17.75 8.20 -2.22
N ARG A 54 17.81 7.31 -3.21
CA ARG A 54 17.92 7.65 -4.65
C ARG A 54 16.63 8.21 -5.25
N VAL A 55 15.48 8.03 -4.59
CA VAL A 55 14.16 8.42 -5.11
C VAL A 55 13.36 9.26 -4.12
N LYS A 56 14.03 9.85 -3.12
CA LYS A 56 13.44 10.54 -1.96
C LYS A 56 12.49 11.69 -2.33
N GLU A 57 12.67 12.28 -3.52
CA GLU A 57 11.85 13.37 -4.04
C GLU A 57 10.51 12.87 -4.59
N LEU A 58 10.41 11.58 -4.95
CA LEU A 58 9.22 10.97 -5.56
C LEU A 58 8.34 10.21 -4.57
N VAL A 59 8.85 9.92 -3.37
CA VAL A 59 8.22 9.04 -2.40
C VAL A 59 8.07 9.72 -1.05
N LYS A 60 7.01 9.37 -0.33
CA LYS A 60 6.85 9.62 1.10
C LYS A 60 7.14 8.32 1.84
N VAL A 61 7.95 8.39 2.89
CA VAL A 61 8.34 7.23 3.71
C VAL A 61 7.86 7.45 5.14
N GLU A 62 7.16 6.46 5.68
CA GLU A 62 6.74 6.41 7.08
C GLU A 62 7.30 5.11 7.70
N LEU A 63 7.82 5.19 8.93
CA LEU A 63 8.30 4.01 9.66
C LEU A 63 7.14 3.40 10.45
N VAL A 64 6.91 2.10 10.27
CA VAL A 64 5.80 1.39 10.92
C VAL A 64 6.27 0.08 11.52
N ASN A 65 5.52 -0.41 12.51
CA ASN A 65 5.81 -1.66 13.20
C ASN A 65 5.30 -2.90 12.45
N GLU A 66 4.29 -2.72 11.60
CA GLU A 66 3.59 -3.82 10.95
C GLU A 66 3.45 -3.52 9.45
N ASN A 67 3.54 -4.57 8.63
CA ASN A 67 3.20 -4.47 7.21
C ASN A 67 1.71 -4.77 7.01
N LYS A 68 1.14 -4.27 5.91
CA LYS A 68 -0.23 -4.58 5.51
C LYS A 68 -0.26 -5.13 4.10
N THR A 69 -1.14 -6.10 3.88
CA THR A 69 -1.42 -6.62 2.54
C THR A 69 -2.28 -5.67 1.73
N VAL A 70 -2.30 -5.85 0.41
CA VAL A 70 -3.14 -5.03 -0.50
C VAL A 70 -4.63 -5.15 -0.15
N GLN A 71 -5.07 -6.33 0.30
CA GLN A 71 -6.45 -6.60 0.71
C GLN A 71 -6.82 -5.81 1.98
N GLN A 72 -5.95 -5.81 2.98
CA GLN A 72 -6.13 -5.05 4.22
C GLN A 72 -6.19 -3.55 3.94
N LEU A 73 -5.26 -3.03 3.13
CA LEU A 73 -5.30 -1.64 2.69
C LEU A 73 -6.58 -1.28 1.93
N SER A 74 -7.09 -2.20 1.11
CA SER A 74 -8.35 -2.01 0.40
C SER A 74 -9.54 -1.95 1.37
N ALA A 75 -9.58 -2.86 2.34
CA ALA A 75 -10.60 -2.88 3.38
C ALA A 75 -10.59 -1.60 4.23
N GLU A 76 -9.41 -1.11 4.63
CA GLU A 76 -9.27 0.14 5.39
C GLU A 76 -9.77 1.38 4.64
N ARG A 77 -9.68 1.37 3.30
CA ARG A 77 -10.19 2.46 2.45
C ARG A 77 -11.69 2.35 2.21
N LYS A 78 -12.31 1.20 2.47
CA LYS A 78 -13.76 1.04 2.26
C LYS A 78 -14.50 1.88 3.29
N PHE A 79 -15.37 2.74 2.78
CA PHE A 79 -16.31 3.47 3.60
C PHE A 79 -17.38 2.53 4.18
N GLN A 80 -17.92 2.89 5.35
CA GLN A 80 -19.01 2.14 5.98
C GLN A 80 -20.30 2.35 5.18
N PRO A 81 -20.93 1.28 4.65
CA PRO A 81 -22.16 1.45 3.88
C PRO A 81 -23.26 2.06 4.75
N GLY A 82 -23.94 3.08 4.23
CA GLY A 82 -25.02 3.79 4.94
C GLY A 82 -26.37 3.07 4.91
N PHE A 83 -26.39 1.76 4.61
CA PHE A 83 -27.60 0.96 4.55
C PHE A 83 -27.35 -0.40 5.19
N ASN A 84 -28.41 -0.96 5.78
CA ASN A 84 -28.41 -2.32 6.29
C ASN A 84 -29.21 -3.20 5.32
N LEU A 85 -28.65 -4.35 4.97
CA LEU A 85 -29.36 -5.36 4.17
C LEU A 85 -30.42 -6.01 5.05
N VAL A 86 -31.67 -5.59 4.91
CA VAL A 86 -32.82 -6.31 5.46
C VAL A 86 -33.15 -7.44 4.50
N LYS A 87 -32.98 -8.70 4.91
CA LYS A 87 -33.50 -9.85 4.16
C LYS A 87 -35.03 -9.80 4.25
N GLY A 88 -35.67 -9.17 3.28
CA GLY A 88 -37.13 -9.16 3.19
C GLY A 88 -37.67 -10.52 2.76
N GLU A 89 -38.84 -10.90 3.28
CA GLU A 89 -39.60 -12.10 2.87
C GLU A 89 -39.99 -12.09 1.38
N MET A 90 -39.86 -10.93 0.71
CA MET A 90 -40.08 -10.75 -0.73
C MET A 90 -39.22 -11.67 -1.62
N PHE A 91 -38.03 -12.09 -1.17
CA PHE A 91 -37.19 -13.02 -1.93
C PHE A 91 -37.54 -14.51 -1.70
N ALA A 92 -38.37 -14.81 -0.69
CA ALA A 92 -38.79 -16.18 -0.37
C ALA A 92 -40.06 -16.60 -1.13
N LYS A 93 -40.81 -15.65 -1.71
CA LYS A 93 -41.96 -15.96 -2.55
C LYS A 93 -41.47 -16.51 -3.90
N LYS A 94 -41.36 -17.83 -4.00
CA LYS A 94 -41.40 -18.51 -5.29
C LYS A 94 -42.79 -18.24 -5.90
N TYR A 95 -42.83 -17.76 -7.13
CA TYR A 95 -44.05 -17.80 -7.92
C TYR A 95 -44.30 -19.29 -8.23
N GLU A 96 -45.39 -19.83 -7.70
CA GLU A 96 -45.97 -21.11 -8.16
C GLU A 96 -46.70 -20.91 -9.49
#